data_AF-I7BZK4-F1
#
_entry.id   AF-I7BZK4-F1
#
_cell.length_a   1.000
_cell.length_b   1.000
_cell.length_c   1.000
_cell.angle_alpha   90.00
_cell.angle_beta   90.00
_cell.angle_gamma   90.00
#
_symmetry.space_group_name_H-M   'P 1'
#
loop_
_entity.id
_entity.type
_entity.pdbx_description
1 polymer ?
#
loop_
_entity_poly.entity_id
_entity_poly.type
_entity_poly.pdbx_seq_one_letter_code
_entity_poly.pdbx_strand_id
1 'polypeptide(L)'
;MGFDGSPIASDLDVLRRWWGQRKGTPDEHVSLFYNSISLHDGNRIVTADGGTRVADYATRANRLFGELGTFLDELERSGRRVVVAIVPEHGAALHGDRMQLSGMREIPTPSITHVPVGLKFIGMGQPARNEPLRVTAATSYLALSELISRVYAGLGQQQVLDVPGLLTDLPTTEQVAETSGAQVLNYQGRAYMRLQGQPDWQPIPKERP
;
A
#
# COMPACT_ATOMS: atom_id res chain seq x y z
N MET A 1 18.64 9.22 -1.03
CA MET A 1 18.43 10.39 -1.91
C MET A 1 17.36 10.00 -2.90
N GLY A 2 16.37 10.87 -3.09
CA GLY A 2 15.30 10.70 -4.07
C GLY A 2 15.79 10.89 -5.50
N PHE A 3 14.94 10.53 -6.46
CA PHE A 3 15.20 10.72 -7.89
C PHE A 3 15.39 12.20 -8.27
N ASP A 4 14.83 13.12 -7.47
CA ASP A 4 14.94 14.58 -7.60
C ASP A 4 16.14 15.18 -6.84
N GLY A 5 16.97 14.34 -6.20
CA GLY A 5 18.12 14.78 -5.40
C GLY A 5 17.79 15.13 -3.95
N SER A 6 16.51 15.11 -3.54
CA SER A 6 16.10 15.42 -2.17
C SER A 6 16.50 14.31 -1.18
N PRO A 7 16.66 14.61 0.12
CA PRO A 7 16.89 13.57 1.12
C PRO A 7 15.61 12.76 1.35
N ILE A 8 15.74 11.43 1.40
CA ILE A 8 14.69 10.53 1.86
C ILE A 8 15.06 10.13 3.29
N ALA A 9 14.21 10.50 4.25
CA ALA A 9 14.37 10.13 5.65
C ALA A 9 14.09 8.62 5.85
N SER A 10 14.62 8.05 6.93
CA SER A 10 14.19 6.72 7.38
C SER A 10 12.71 6.76 7.74
N ASP A 11 11.95 5.78 7.25
CA ASP A 11 10.53 5.60 7.56
C ASP A 11 10.35 5.42 9.07
N LEU A 12 11.20 4.60 9.71
CA LEU A 12 11.15 4.37 11.15
C LEU A 12 11.39 5.65 11.95
N ASP A 13 12.35 6.49 11.57
CA ASP A 13 12.63 7.74 12.28
C ASP A 13 11.47 8.74 12.17
N VAL A 14 10.85 8.84 10.99
CA VAL A 14 9.67 9.69 10.76
C VAL A 14 8.50 9.20 11.62
N LEU A 15 8.22 7.90 11.58
CA LEU A 15 7.12 7.29 12.32
C LEU A 15 7.33 7.38 13.84
N ARG A 16 8.55 7.15 14.34
CA ARG A 16 8.91 7.32 15.75
C ARG A 16 8.75 8.76 16.22
N ARG A 17 9.17 9.73 15.39
CA ARG A 17 9.01 11.15 15.71
C ARG A 17 7.53 11.52 15.85
N TRP A 18 6.71 11.12 14.89
CA TRP A 18 5.27 11.31 14.97
C TRP A 18 4.68 10.61 16.20
N TRP A 19 5.06 9.36 16.46
CA TRP A 19 4.55 8.61 17.62
C TRP A 19 4.93 9.25 18.96
N GLY A 20 6.16 9.75 19.06
CA GLY A 20 6.64 10.50 20.22
C GLY A 20 5.77 11.73 20.50
N GLN A 21 5.47 12.53 19.46
CA GLN A 21 4.57 13.68 19.58
C GLN A 21 3.15 13.25 19.94
N ARG A 22 2.61 12.21 19.26
CA ARG A 22 1.25 11.70 19.49
C ARG A 22 1.03 11.26 20.94
N LYS A 23 2.03 10.71 21.62
CA LYS A 23 1.91 10.32 23.04
C LYS A 23 1.74 11.52 23.99
N GLY A 24 2.15 12.73 23.59
CA GLY A 24 2.01 13.95 24.38
C GLY A 24 0.75 14.76 24.08
N THR A 25 -0.12 14.29 23.16
CA THR A 25 -1.34 15.01 22.76
C THR A 25 -2.57 14.49 23.52
N PRO A 26 -3.49 15.38 23.95
CA PRO A 26 -4.69 14.98 24.70
C PRO A 26 -5.78 14.36 23.81
N ASP A 27 -5.68 14.51 22.48
CA ASP A 27 -6.70 14.02 21.55
C ASP A 27 -6.89 12.51 21.69
N GLU A 28 -8.15 12.09 21.84
CA GLU A 28 -8.51 10.68 22.02
C GLU A 28 -8.36 9.91 20.70
N HIS A 29 -8.93 10.43 19.62
CA HIS A 29 -8.91 9.84 18.28
C HIS A 29 -8.11 10.70 17.31
N VAL A 30 -7.10 10.12 16.68
CA VAL A 30 -6.24 10.79 15.70
C VAL A 30 -6.01 9.86 14.52
N SER A 31 -6.08 10.41 13.32
CA SER A 31 -5.74 9.73 12.08
C SER A 31 -4.49 10.36 11.46
N LEU A 32 -3.58 9.52 10.97
CA LEU A 32 -2.38 9.94 10.24
C LEU A 32 -2.48 9.42 8.81
N PHE A 33 -2.30 10.31 7.83
CA PHE A 33 -1.93 9.93 6.48
C PHE A 33 -0.42 10.11 6.33
N TYR A 34 0.29 9.01 6.06
CA TYR A 34 1.73 8.99 5.85
C TYR A 34 2.05 8.45 4.47
N ASN A 35 2.71 9.27 3.66
CA ASN A 35 3.20 8.88 2.35
C ASN A 35 4.72 8.65 2.41
N SER A 36 5.19 7.57 1.78
CA SER A 36 6.60 7.26 1.66
C SER A 36 6.95 6.88 0.23
N ILE A 37 8.07 7.44 -0.24
CA ILE A 37 8.62 7.18 -1.57
C ILE A 37 9.88 6.32 -1.51
N SER A 38 10.15 5.62 -0.40
CA SER A 38 11.37 4.81 -0.20
C SER A 38 11.61 3.77 -1.31
N LEU A 39 10.54 3.26 -1.93
CA LEU A 39 10.59 2.30 -3.02
C LEU A 39 10.52 2.92 -4.43
N HIS A 40 10.41 4.24 -4.56
CA HIS A 40 10.36 4.91 -5.86
C HIS A 40 11.61 4.57 -6.70
N ASP A 41 11.43 4.42 -8.01
CA ASP A 41 12.54 4.18 -8.92
C ASP A 41 13.50 5.39 -8.98
N GLY A 42 14.76 5.15 -9.30
CA GLY A 42 15.80 6.20 -9.33
C GLY A 42 16.32 6.63 -7.96
N ASN A 43 15.74 6.16 -6.85
CA ASN A 43 16.28 6.40 -5.51
C ASN A 43 17.68 5.80 -5.35
N ARG A 44 18.56 6.55 -4.68
CA ARG A 44 19.97 6.18 -4.47
C ARG A 44 20.31 6.11 -2.97
N ILE A 45 21.17 5.17 -2.60
CA ILE A 45 21.78 5.11 -1.27
C ILE A 45 22.97 6.06 -1.24
N VAL A 46 23.06 6.88 -0.19
CA VAL A 46 24.24 7.68 0.12
C VAL A 46 25.30 6.77 0.73
N THR A 47 26.50 6.77 0.18
CA THR A 47 27.62 5.95 0.63
C THR A 47 28.44 6.70 1.69
N ALA A 48 29.25 5.97 2.47
CA ALA A 48 29.99 6.52 3.60
C ALA A 48 31.02 7.59 3.20
N ASP A 49 31.45 7.59 1.94
CA ASP A 49 32.33 8.57 1.31
C ASP A 49 31.58 9.82 0.79
N GLY A 50 30.27 9.93 1.06
CA GLY A 50 29.43 11.03 0.57
C GLY A 50 28.95 10.88 -0.88
N GLY A 51 29.32 9.78 -1.54
CA GLY A 51 28.83 9.42 -2.88
C GLY A 51 27.39 8.91 -2.88
N THR A 52 26.90 8.52 -4.06
CA THR A 52 25.60 7.84 -4.19
C THR A 52 25.67 6.66 -5.14
N ARG A 53 24.99 5.56 -4.78
CA ARG A 53 24.85 4.38 -5.63
C ARG A 53 23.38 4.02 -5.83
N VAL A 54 23.06 3.48 -7.00
CA VAL A 54 21.75 2.86 -7.24
C VAL A 54 21.58 1.74 -6.22
N ALA A 55 20.43 1.73 -5.58
CA ALA A 55 20.06 0.68 -4.63
C ALA A 55 19.03 -0.21 -5.30
N ASP A 56 19.34 -1.50 -5.40
CA ASP A 56 18.40 -2.47 -5.94
C ASP A 56 17.11 -2.47 -5.11
N TYR A 57 16.01 -2.81 -5.77
CA TYR A 57 14.68 -2.74 -5.15
C TYR A 57 14.58 -3.67 -3.94
N ALA A 58 15.16 -4.87 -4.00
CA ALA A 58 15.06 -5.87 -2.93
C ALA A 58 15.71 -5.37 -1.63
N THR A 59 16.91 -4.77 -1.72
CA THR A 59 17.57 -4.14 -0.57
C THR A 59 16.70 -3.04 0.06
N ARG A 60 16.10 -2.17 -0.77
CA ARG A 60 15.23 -1.09 -0.28
C ARG A 60 13.93 -1.61 0.32
N ALA A 61 13.31 -2.62 -0.29
CA ALA A 61 12.11 -3.27 0.22
C ALA A 61 12.38 -3.96 1.57
N ASN A 62 13.47 -4.71 1.68
CA ASN A 62 13.87 -5.35 2.94
C ASN A 62 14.09 -4.32 4.06
N ARG A 63 14.72 -3.19 3.74
CA ARG A 63 14.87 -2.09 4.69
C ARG A 63 13.52 -1.53 5.12
N LEU A 64 12.65 -1.16 4.17
CA LEU A 64 11.33 -0.62 4.47
C LEU A 64 10.51 -1.59 5.33
N PHE A 65 10.46 -2.88 4.97
CA PHE A 65 9.71 -3.87 5.74
C PHE A 65 10.30 -4.13 7.12
N GLY A 66 11.63 -4.10 7.27
CA GLY A 66 12.27 -4.17 8.58
C GLY A 66 11.96 -2.96 9.47
N GLU A 67 11.97 -1.76 8.89
CA GLU A 67 11.61 -0.50 9.57
C GLU A 67 10.13 -0.49 9.97
N LEU A 68 9.22 -0.86 9.07
CA LEU A 68 7.79 -1.00 9.36
C LEU A 68 7.54 -2.07 10.43
N GLY A 69 8.18 -3.23 10.34
CA GLY A 69 8.08 -4.30 11.33
C GLY A 69 8.50 -3.84 12.72
N THR A 70 9.64 -3.15 12.81
CA THR A 70 10.12 -2.55 14.08
C THR A 70 9.10 -1.57 14.66
N PHE A 71 8.50 -0.73 13.82
CA PHE A 71 7.49 0.23 14.28
C PHE A 71 6.19 -0.47 14.73
N LEU A 72 5.75 -1.52 14.02
CA LEU A 72 4.59 -2.32 14.44
C LEU A 72 4.80 -2.95 15.81
N ASP A 73 6.00 -3.49 16.09
CA ASP A 73 6.33 -4.03 17.40
C ASP A 73 6.32 -2.95 18.49
N GLU A 74 6.77 -1.72 18.18
CA GLU A 74 6.70 -0.59 19.11
C GLU A 74 5.26 -0.17 19.42
N LEU A 75 4.39 -0.20 18.42
CA LEU A 75 2.96 0.05 18.61
C LEU A 75 2.33 -1.04 19.49
N GLU A 76 2.67 -2.31 19.28
CA GLU A 76 2.20 -3.43 20.12
C GLU A 76 2.63 -3.27 21.59
N ARG A 77 3.91 -2.98 21.82
CA ARG A 77 4.44 -2.75 23.19
C ARG A 77 3.85 -1.51 23.87
N SER A 78 3.27 -0.59 23.10
CA SER A 78 2.68 0.63 23.67
C SER A 78 1.38 0.39 24.44
N GLY A 79 0.71 -0.75 24.24
CA GLY A 79 -0.60 -1.04 24.80
C GLY A 79 -1.73 -0.17 24.23
N ARG A 80 -1.47 0.69 23.24
CA ARG A 80 -2.48 1.55 22.62
C ARG A 80 -3.28 0.79 21.57
N ARG A 81 -4.56 1.16 21.46
CA ARG A 81 -5.44 0.72 20.37
C ARG A 81 -5.06 1.46 19.09
N VAL A 82 -4.57 0.74 18.09
CA VAL A 82 -4.13 1.33 16.81
C VAL A 82 -4.58 0.44 15.66
N VAL A 83 -5.07 1.04 14.58
CA VAL A 83 -5.23 0.36 13.30
C VAL A 83 -4.18 0.91 12.35
N VAL A 84 -3.36 0.01 11.80
CA VAL A 84 -2.37 0.37 10.77
C VAL A 84 -2.87 -0.18 9.45
N ALA A 85 -3.05 0.69 8.45
CA ALA A 85 -3.34 0.32 7.08
C ALA A 85 -2.11 0.59 6.21
N ILE A 86 -1.65 -0.43 5.48
CA ILE A 86 -0.59 -0.31 4.48
C ILE A 86 -1.27 -0.42 3.11
N VAL A 87 -1.22 0.66 2.34
CA VAL A 87 -1.90 0.80 1.05
C VAL A 87 -0.89 1.33 0.03
N PRO A 88 -0.28 0.46 -0.79
CA PRO A 88 0.62 0.92 -1.85
C PRO A 88 -0.14 1.75 -2.89
N GLU A 89 0.52 2.76 -3.45
CA GLU A 89 -0.07 3.60 -4.52
C GLU A 89 -0.25 2.79 -5.81
N HIS A 90 0.83 2.14 -6.23
CA HIS A 90 0.89 1.24 -7.39
C HIS A 90 2.17 0.39 -7.28
N GLY A 91 2.33 -0.60 -8.15
CA GLY A 91 3.52 -1.41 -8.29
C GLY A 91 4.67 -0.68 -8.98
N ALA A 92 5.91 -1.11 -8.71
CA ALA A 92 7.11 -0.43 -9.22
C ALA A 92 7.50 -0.82 -10.67
N ALA A 93 6.70 -1.66 -11.35
CA ALA A 93 7.01 -2.18 -12.68
C ALA A 93 8.44 -2.79 -12.78
N LEU A 94 8.82 -3.60 -11.78
CA LEU A 94 10.16 -4.22 -11.67
C LEU A 94 10.49 -5.16 -12.82
N HIS A 95 9.46 -5.69 -13.46
CA HIS A 95 9.55 -6.49 -14.66
C HIS A 95 8.79 -5.73 -15.74
N GLY A 96 9.41 -5.57 -16.91
CA GLY A 96 8.72 -5.09 -18.09
C GLY A 96 7.79 -6.17 -18.65
N ASP A 97 6.88 -5.75 -19.51
CA ASP A 97 5.97 -6.62 -20.23
C ASP A 97 6.17 -6.45 -21.75
N ARG A 98 5.26 -7.01 -22.57
CA ARG A 98 5.36 -6.89 -24.04
C ARG A 98 5.08 -5.49 -24.57
N MET A 99 4.46 -4.63 -23.77
CA MET A 99 3.98 -3.31 -24.16
C MET A 99 4.86 -2.20 -23.58
N GLN A 100 5.44 -2.39 -22.38
CA GLN A 100 6.26 -1.37 -21.72
C GLN A 100 7.51 -1.98 -21.06
N LEU A 101 8.62 -1.23 -21.09
CA LEU A 101 9.88 -1.65 -20.47
C LEU A 101 9.78 -1.62 -18.94
N SER A 102 10.71 -2.31 -18.27
CA SER A 102 10.86 -2.23 -16.81
C SER A 102 10.96 -0.77 -16.35
N GLY A 103 10.25 -0.43 -15.27
CA GLY A 103 10.17 0.92 -14.69
C GLY A 103 9.14 1.84 -15.36
N MET A 104 8.68 1.52 -16.58
CA MET A 104 7.61 2.26 -17.24
C MET A 104 6.25 1.92 -16.61
N ARG A 105 5.42 2.95 -16.43
CA ARG A 105 4.12 2.88 -15.76
C ARG A 105 3.03 3.63 -16.51
N GLU A 106 3.20 3.78 -17.83
CA GLU A 106 2.28 4.55 -18.68
C GLU A 106 0.97 3.79 -18.90
N ILE A 107 1.06 2.46 -19.07
CA ILE A 107 -0.09 1.57 -19.19
C ILE A 107 -0.32 0.93 -17.81
N PRO A 108 -1.44 1.21 -17.11
CA PRO A 108 -1.69 0.74 -15.76
C PRO A 108 -2.16 -0.73 -15.75
N THR A 109 -1.29 -1.64 -16.16
CA THR A 109 -1.59 -3.07 -16.26
C THR A 109 -1.85 -3.69 -14.87
N PRO A 110 -2.54 -4.85 -14.80
CA PRO A 110 -2.79 -5.52 -13.52
C PRO A 110 -1.53 -5.85 -12.70
N SER A 111 -0.38 -6.09 -13.33
CA SER A 111 0.88 -6.31 -12.61
C SER A 111 1.39 -5.06 -11.86
N ILE A 112 0.94 -3.88 -12.28
CA ILE A 112 1.20 -2.59 -11.62
C ILE A 112 0.08 -2.24 -10.65
N THR A 113 -1.18 -2.50 -10.99
CA THR A 113 -2.32 -1.99 -10.20
C THR A 113 -2.85 -2.97 -9.15
N HIS A 114 -2.50 -4.26 -9.25
CA HIS A 114 -2.80 -5.23 -8.20
C HIS A 114 -1.76 -5.12 -7.08
N VAL A 115 -2.11 -4.37 -6.05
CA VAL A 115 -1.22 -4.08 -4.91
C VAL A 115 -1.65 -4.82 -3.64
N PRO A 116 -0.70 -5.23 -2.78
CA PRO A 116 -1.02 -5.83 -1.49
C PRO A 116 -1.49 -4.76 -0.50
N VAL A 117 -2.76 -4.81 -0.10
CA VAL A 117 -3.31 -3.97 0.97
C VAL A 117 -3.45 -4.79 2.24
N GLY A 118 -2.98 -4.26 3.37
CA GLY A 118 -3.02 -4.95 4.66
C GLY A 118 -3.46 -4.03 5.78
N LEU A 119 -4.30 -4.55 6.68
CA LEU A 119 -4.68 -3.88 7.93
C LEU A 119 -4.26 -4.71 9.13
N LYS A 120 -3.67 -4.06 10.13
CA LYS A 120 -3.29 -4.68 11.41
C LYS A 120 -3.99 -3.95 12.56
N PHE A 121 -4.71 -4.73 13.38
CA PHE A 121 -5.40 -4.25 14.58
C PHE A 121 -4.52 -4.52 15.81
N ILE A 122 -4.07 -3.47 16.47
CA ILE A 122 -3.11 -3.51 17.58
C ILE A 122 -3.82 -3.10 18.87
N GLY A 123 -3.59 -3.84 19.96
CA GLY A 123 -4.13 -3.51 21.28
C GLY A 123 -5.66 -3.66 21.39
N MET A 124 -6.31 -4.40 20.48
CA MET A 124 -7.78 -4.53 20.40
C MET A 124 -8.32 -5.91 20.80
N GLY A 125 -7.56 -6.69 21.58
CA GLY A 125 -8.01 -7.99 22.08
C GLY A 125 -8.28 -9.04 21.00
N GLN A 126 -7.72 -8.87 19.80
CA GLN A 126 -7.88 -9.83 18.71
C GLN A 126 -7.19 -11.15 19.05
N PRO A 127 -7.82 -12.30 18.78
CA PRO A 127 -7.17 -13.59 18.98
C PRO A 127 -5.95 -13.70 18.05
N ALA A 128 -4.89 -14.35 18.55
CA ALA A 128 -3.74 -14.69 17.71
C ALA A 128 -4.20 -15.57 16.55
N ARG A 129 -3.69 -15.29 15.35
CA ARG A 129 -3.99 -16.04 14.12
C ARG A 129 -2.69 -16.46 13.45
N ASN A 130 -2.65 -17.69 12.95
CA ASN A 130 -1.52 -18.20 12.18
C ASN A 130 -1.48 -17.62 10.75
N GLU A 131 -2.64 -17.19 10.24
CA GLU A 131 -2.76 -16.56 8.93
C GLU A 131 -3.63 -15.30 8.97
N PRO A 132 -3.35 -14.30 8.10
CA PRO A 132 -4.23 -13.16 7.91
C PRO A 132 -5.61 -13.58 7.39
N LEU A 133 -6.65 -12.87 7.81
CA LEU A 133 -7.94 -12.92 7.13
C LEU A 133 -7.76 -12.35 5.71
N ARG A 134 -8.33 -13.05 4.71
CA ARG A 134 -8.18 -12.67 3.30
C ARG A 134 -9.49 -12.20 2.72
N VAL A 135 -9.44 -11.09 1.99
CA VAL A 135 -10.53 -10.63 1.11
C VAL A 135 -10.15 -11.04 -0.30
N THR A 136 -10.93 -11.95 -0.90
CA THR A 136 -10.65 -12.49 -2.24
C THR A 136 -11.48 -11.83 -3.34
N ALA A 137 -12.51 -11.07 -2.97
CA ALA A 137 -13.30 -10.30 -3.91
C ALA A 137 -12.47 -9.15 -4.50
N ALA A 138 -12.82 -8.71 -5.71
CA ALA A 138 -12.19 -7.54 -6.32
C ALA A 138 -12.58 -6.28 -5.55
N THR A 139 -11.60 -5.60 -4.96
CA THR A 139 -11.80 -4.41 -4.12
C THR A 139 -10.93 -3.26 -4.58
N SER A 140 -11.39 -2.04 -4.29
CA SER A 140 -10.59 -0.81 -4.39
C SER A 140 -10.80 0.05 -3.13
N TYR A 141 -10.47 1.34 -3.18
CA TYR A 141 -10.51 2.25 -2.04
C TYR A 141 -11.87 2.33 -1.33
N LEU A 142 -12.98 2.05 -2.02
CA LEU A 142 -14.31 2.04 -1.39
C LEU A 142 -14.45 0.95 -0.32
N ALA A 143 -13.86 -0.24 -0.55
CA ALA A 143 -13.85 -1.32 0.45
C ALA A 143 -13.01 -0.94 1.68
N LEU A 144 -11.90 -0.25 1.47
CA LEU A 144 -11.08 0.26 2.56
C LEU A 144 -11.83 1.33 3.36
N SER A 145 -12.51 2.26 2.68
CA SER A 145 -13.31 3.30 3.34
C SER A 145 -14.46 2.69 4.14
N GLU A 146 -15.16 1.69 3.60
CA GLU A 146 -16.20 0.96 4.31
C GLU A 146 -15.63 0.23 5.53
N LEU A 147 -14.50 -0.47 5.37
CA LEU A 147 -13.85 -1.17 6.48
C LEU A 147 -13.47 -0.20 7.61
N ILE A 148 -12.86 0.95 7.29
CA ILE A 148 -12.53 1.99 8.27
C ILE A 148 -13.81 2.52 8.94
N SER A 149 -14.87 2.79 8.16
CA SER A 149 -16.18 3.22 8.69
C SER A 149 -16.73 2.24 9.73
N ARG A 150 -16.72 0.93 9.42
CA ARG A 150 -17.18 -0.13 10.33
C ARG A 150 -16.33 -0.23 11.58
N VAL A 151 -15.01 -0.04 11.47
CA VAL A 151 -14.12 0.03 12.63
C VAL A 151 -14.53 1.18 13.55
N TYR A 152 -14.71 2.39 13.03
CA TYR A 152 -15.14 3.55 13.83
C TYR A 152 -16.48 3.29 14.52
N ALA A 153 -17.46 2.71 13.82
CA ALA A 153 -18.75 2.35 14.39
C ALA A 153 -18.63 1.31 15.52
N GLY A 154 -17.72 0.35 15.38
CA GLY A 154 -17.45 -0.68 16.39
C GLY A 154 -16.64 -0.17 17.60
N LEU A 155 -15.80 0.85 17.45
CA LEU A 155 -14.98 1.39 18.54
C LEU A 155 -15.81 2.02 19.66
N GLY A 156 -17.02 2.51 19.38
CA GLY A 156 -17.95 3.05 20.37
C GLY A 156 -18.66 2.00 21.23
N GLN A 157 -18.47 0.72 20.94
CA GLN A 157 -19.09 -0.39 21.67
C GLN A 157 -18.12 -0.90 22.75
N GLN A 158 -18.60 -1.19 23.97
CA GLN A 158 -17.80 -1.80 25.04
C GLN A 158 -17.51 -3.29 24.81
N GLN A 159 -17.32 -3.69 23.54
CA GLN A 159 -17.15 -5.07 23.11
C GLN A 159 -15.87 -5.21 22.29
N VAL A 160 -15.36 -6.45 22.22
CA VAL A 160 -14.24 -6.79 21.33
C VAL A 160 -14.71 -6.63 19.88
N LEU A 161 -13.89 -5.97 19.07
CA LEU A 161 -14.19 -5.74 17.66
C LEU A 161 -14.27 -7.08 16.90
N ASP A 162 -15.41 -7.39 16.29
CA ASP A 162 -15.60 -8.58 15.46
C ASP A 162 -14.98 -8.38 14.07
N VAL A 163 -13.66 -8.59 13.97
CA VAL A 163 -12.93 -8.39 12.70
C VAL A 163 -13.45 -9.27 11.56
N PRO A 164 -13.76 -10.58 11.73
CA PRO A 164 -14.42 -11.36 10.69
C PRO A 164 -15.72 -10.73 10.18
N GLY A 165 -16.57 -10.25 11.09
CA GLY A 165 -17.81 -9.54 10.74
C GLY A 165 -17.57 -8.24 9.98
N LEU A 166 -16.46 -7.54 10.19
CA LEU A 166 -16.13 -6.33 9.41
C LEU A 166 -15.86 -6.63 7.93
N LEU A 167 -15.47 -7.87 7.59
CA LEU A 167 -15.08 -8.26 6.23
C LEU A 167 -16.23 -8.82 5.39
N THR A 168 -17.42 -9.00 5.98
CA THR A 168 -18.58 -9.52 5.26
C THR A 168 -19.13 -8.47 4.29
N ASP A 169 -19.52 -8.85 3.09
CA ASP A 169 -20.19 -7.95 2.13
C ASP A 169 -19.49 -6.59 1.95
N LEU A 170 -18.15 -6.59 1.87
CA LEU A 170 -17.40 -5.39 1.49
C LEU A 170 -17.75 -5.00 0.04
N PRO A 171 -17.84 -3.70 -0.27
CA PRO A 171 -18.16 -3.25 -1.62
C PRO A 171 -17.07 -3.72 -2.59
N THR A 172 -17.51 -4.33 -3.68
CA THR A 172 -16.62 -4.77 -4.75
C THR A 172 -16.39 -3.64 -5.75
N THR A 173 -15.31 -3.72 -6.50
CA THR A 173 -14.98 -2.77 -7.56
C THR A 173 -14.37 -3.52 -8.72
N GLU A 174 -14.92 -3.29 -9.92
CA GLU A 174 -14.36 -3.85 -11.15
C GLU A 174 -12.92 -3.38 -11.35
N GLN A 175 -12.09 -4.24 -11.93
CA GLN A 175 -10.69 -3.90 -12.20
C GLN A 175 -10.60 -2.92 -13.37
N VAL A 176 -10.61 -1.64 -13.04
CA VAL A 176 -10.44 -0.52 -13.96
C VAL A 176 -9.30 0.35 -13.44
N ALA A 177 -8.39 0.74 -14.32
CA ALA A 177 -7.29 1.63 -14.00
C ALA A 177 -7.03 2.62 -15.13
N GLU A 178 -6.60 3.83 -14.78
CA GLU A 178 -6.41 4.91 -15.73
C GLU A 178 -5.17 5.73 -15.36
N THR A 179 -4.41 6.12 -16.38
CA THR A 179 -3.40 7.17 -16.36
C THR A 179 -3.81 8.25 -17.35
N SER A 180 -3.05 9.35 -17.44
CA SER A 180 -3.27 10.33 -18.50
C SER A 180 -3.12 9.75 -19.91
N GLY A 181 -2.34 8.67 -20.07
CA GLY A 181 -1.98 8.10 -21.37
C GLY A 181 -2.74 6.82 -21.74
N ALA A 182 -3.36 6.12 -20.79
CA ALA A 182 -4.01 4.85 -21.05
C ALA A 182 -5.09 4.50 -20.02
N GLN A 183 -6.08 3.75 -20.48
CA GLN A 183 -7.10 3.11 -19.67
C GLN A 183 -6.98 1.59 -19.81
N VAL A 184 -7.15 0.87 -18.71
CA VAL A 184 -7.13 -0.59 -18.65
C VAL A 184 -8.37 -1.08 -17.92
N LEU A 185 -9.05 -2.08 -18.46
CA LEU A 185 -10.16 -2.75 -17.79
C LEU A 185 -10.13 -4.26 -18.02
N ASN A 186 -10.76 -4.99 -17.11
CA ASN A 186 -11.07 -6.39 -17.32
C ASN A 186 -12.52 -6.53 -17.83
N TYR A 187 -12.70 -7.19 -18.97
CA TYR A 187 -14.01 -7.49 -19.53
C TYR A 187 -14.09 -8.97 -19.87
N GLN A 188 -15.07 -9.67 -19.29
CA GLN A 188 -15.30 -11.11 -19.49
C GLN A 188 -14.04 -11.98 -19.25
N GLY A 189 -13.25 -11.62 -18.24
CA GLY A 189 -12.03 -12.36 -17.86
C GLY A 189 -10.82 -12.10 -18.76
N ARG A 190 -10.87 -11.07 -19.61
CA ARG A 190 -9.76 -10.62 -20.45
C ARG A 190 -9.45 -9.15 -20.22
N ALA A 191 -8.17 -8.84 -20.06
CA ALA A 191 -7.71 -7.46 -19.92
C ALA A 191 -7.63 -6.76 -21.28
N TYR A 192 -8.18 -5.55 -21.34
CA TYR A 192 -8.15 -4.66 -22.50
C TYR A 192 -7.53 -3.32 -22.09
N MET A 193 -6.90 -2.66 -23.05
CA MET A 193 -6.39 -1.31 -22.92
C MET A 193 -6.95 -0.39 -24.01
N ARG A 194 -7.01 0.89 -23.71
CA ARG A 194 -7.23 1.96 -24.68
C ARG A 194 -6.23 3.06 -24.42
N LEU A 195 -5.40 3.36 -25.41
CA LEU A 195 -4.44 4.47 -25.32
C LEU A 195 -5.16 5.80 -25.56
N GLN A 196 -4.66 6.87 -24.95
CA GLN A 196 -5.20 8.21 -25.12
C GLN A 196 -5.21 8.59 -26.61
N GLY A 197 -6.36 9.09 -27.09
CA GLY A 197 -6.56 9.45 -28.49
C GLY A 197 -6.89 8.28 -29.43
N GLN A 198 -6.89 7.03 -28.95
CA GLN A 198 -7.36 5.88 -29.74
C GLN A 198 -8.84 5.60 -29.46
N PRO A 199 -9.66 5.36 -30.50
CA PRO A 199 -11.08 5.05 -30.33
C PRO A 199 -11.30 3.62 -29.82
N ASP A 200 -10.44 2.68 -30.23
CA ASP A 200 -10.67 1.25 -30.07
C ASP A 200 -9.96 0.67 -28.85
N TRP A 201 -10.63 -0.30 -28.21
CA TRP A 201 -10.05 -1.14 -27.17
C TRP A 201 -9.24 -2.27 -27.79
N GLN A 202 -8.03 -2.47 -27.30
CA GLN A 202 -7.13 -3.53 -27.75
C GLN A 202 -6.88 -4.52 -26.61
N PRO A 203 -6.85 -5.83 -26.88
CA PRO A 203 -6.55 -6.81 -25.83
C PRO A 203 -5.09 -6.67 -25.39
N ILE A 204 -4.85 -6.69 -24.07
CA ILE A 204 -3.49 -6.75 -23.53
C ILE A 204 -2.90 -8.12 -23.84
N PRO A 205 -1.69 -8.22 -24.45
CA PRO A 205 -1.04 -9.49 -24.70
C PRO A 205 -0.78 -10.23 -23.38
N LYS A 206 -1.14 -11.52 -23.30
CA LYS A 206 -0.78 -12.35 -22.15
C LYS A 206 0.74 -12.47 -22.06
N GLU A 207 1.31 -12.19 -20.89
CA GLU A 207 2.69 -12.55 -20.57
C GLU A 207 2.86 -14.08 -20.76
N ARG A 208 3.99 -14.49 -21.34
CA ARG A 208 4.33 -15.93 -21.38
C ARG A 208 4.88 -16.27 -19.99
N PRO A 209 4.47 -17.41 -19.39
CA PRO A 209 5.05 -17.87 -18.14
C PRO A 209 6.56 -18.13 -18.27
#